data_AF-A0A9E4MLX8-F1
#
_entry.id   AF-A0A9E4MLX8-F1
#
_cell.length_a   1.000
_cell.length_b   1.000
_cell.length_c   1.000
_cell.angle_alpha   90.00
_cell.angle_beta   90.00
_cell.angle_gamma   90.00
#
_symmetry.space_group_name_H-M   'P 1'
#
loop_
_entity.id
_entity.type
_entity.pdbx_description
1 polymer ?
#
loop_
_entity_poly.entity_id
_entity_poly.type
_entity_poly.pdbx_seq_one_letter_code
_entity_poly.pdbx_strand_id
1 'polypeptide(L)'
;MRFVPLRLPGGPRGAAIAMLFLFATASGCQTKLFDTPKFHEGQRLGGQEVSAATLNLGHDVYTLYCQTCHGEAGDGRGPTSAGMRPPPRDFRPAQFKFGGVPVGELPRDEALDHILVHGLAGTPMLAWDLPPQQRHAVLQYIKTFAERWREEEPGSPIDVPDDPWRGRSAEAIEVGKRIYHLAGVENDPEGNMKYVLAGCSNCHPSYITRAERVALSQRYLGAPPAAMADLEDMYRPSLKASEYNAGAYTVQILPIDFLFQPVKNGTELEGLYRTIAAGIAGAAMPSWQGIVSEEGLWALTHYVKSLTELRGTPAAIALREELMAQAPLPPHDENTSEASRQEAKPRAKHPGPRVSRP
;
A
#
# COMPACT_ATOMS: atom_id res chain seq x y z
N MET A 1 6.66 47.64 -73.76
CA MET A 1 8.11 47.97 -73.84
C MET A 1 8.86 46.69 -74.20
N ARG A 2 9.79 46.82 -75.16
CA ARG A 2 10.47 45.72 -75.85
C ARG A 2 11.42 44.96 -74.92
N PHE A 3 11.40 43.62 -75.01
CA PHE A 3 12.46 42.76 -74.50
C PHE A 3 13.73 42.96 -75.33
N VAL A 4 14.86 43.15 -74.66
CA VAL A 4 16.21 43.09 -75.24
C VAL A 4 16.97 42.02 -74.47
N PRO A 5 17.48 40.95 -75.12
CA PRO A 5 18.29 39.95 -74.45
C PRO A 5 19.76 40.38 -74.45
N LEU A 6 20.43 40.30 -73.30
CA LEU A 6 21.87 40.44 -73.20
C LEU A 6 22.51 39.08 -73.56
N ARG A 7 23.15 39.01 -74.73
CA ARG A 7 24.09 37.93 -75.09
C ARG A 7 25.50 38.37 -74.70
N LEU A 8 26.21 37.54 -73.94
CA LEU A 8 27.67 37.47 -74.00
C LEU A 8 28.14 36.00 -74.01
N PRO A 9 29.34 35.73 -74.56
CA PRO A 9 29.62 34.52 -75.33
C PRO A 9 30.59 33.55 -74.63
N GLY A 10 30.69 32.34 -75.19
CA GLY A 10 31.88 31.50 -75.10
C GLY A 10 31.79 30.33 -74.14
N GLY A 11 31.54 29.12 -74.67
CA GLY A 11 31.84 27.87 -73.97
C GLY A 11 33.35 27.56 -74.00
N PRO A 12 33.78 26.30 -73.93
CA PRO A 12 33.15 25.12 -73.33
C PRO A 12 34.09 24.52 -72.25
N ARG A 13 33.57 23.69 -71.34
CA ARG A 13 34.34 22.57 -70.74
C ARG A 13 33.38 21.68 -69.96
N GLY A 14 33.48 20.39 -70.26
CA GLY A 14 32.52 19.38 -69.84
C GLY A 14 32.45 19.19 -68.33
N ALA A 15 31.25 18.83 -67.90
CA ALA A 15 31.03 17.98 -66.75
C ALA A 15 29.74 17.23 -67.04
N ALA A 16 29.85 15.95 -67.38
CA ALA A 16 28.72 15.05 -67.36
C ALA A 16 28.25 14.95 -65.91
N ILE A 17 27.16 15.66 -65.58
CA ILE A 17 26.47 15.50 -64.31
C ILE A 17 25.72 14.17 -64.41
N ALA A 18 26.34 13.11 -63.90
CA ALA A 18 25.64 11.87 -63.62
C ALA A 18 24.57 12.17 -62.57
N MET A 19 23.32 12.22 -63.00
CA MET A 19 22.16 12.33 -62.13
C MET A 19 22.02 10.98 -61.41
N LEU A 20 22.73 10.85 -60.29
CA LEU A 20 22.59 9.74 -59.36
C LEU A 20 21.19 9.87 -58.75
N PHE A 21 20.21 9.19 -59.33
CA PHE A 21 18.94 8.94 -58.68
C PHE A 21 19.25 8.14 -57.41
N LEU A 22 19.42 8.83 -56.29
CA LEU A 22 19.22 8.24 -54.98
C LEU A 22 17.78 7.75 -54.97
N PHE A 23 17.57 6.48 -55.30
CA PHE A 23 16.45 5.74 -54.77
C PHE A 23 16.64 5.78 -53.25
N ALA A 24 16.03 6.79 -52.62
CA ALA A 24 15.70 6.73 -51.21
C ALA A 24 14.79 5.51 -51.09
N THR A 25 15.38 4.35 -50.81
CA THR A 25 14.66 3.22 -50.27
C THR A 25 13.98 3.77 -49.03
N ALA A 26 12.67 4.01 -49.15
CA ALA A 26 11.81 4.15 -48.01
C ALA A 26 11.84 2.78 -47.30
N SER A 27 12.93 2.53 -46.56
CA SER A 27 12.87 1.68 -45.38
C SER A 27 11.95 2.43 -44.44
N GLY A 28 10.65 2.27 -44.65
CA GLY A 28 9.68 2.59 -43.64
C GLY A 28 10.17 1.86 -42.40
N CYS A 29 10.41 2.63 -41.33
CA CYS A 29 10.40 2.04 -40.00
C CYS A 29 9.00 1.41 -39.87
N GLN A 30 8.89 0.13 -40.22
CA GLN A 30 7.84 -0.72 -39.70
C GLN A 30 8.14 -0.80 -38.20
N THR A 31 7.70 0.23 -37.48
CA THR A 31 7.51 0.10 -36.06
C THR A 31 6.56 -1.07 -35.90
N LYS A 32 7.10 -2.16 -35.39
CA LYS A 32 6.38 -3.33 -34.89
C LYS A 32 5.54 -2.93 -33.66
N LEU A 33 4.79 -1.83 -33.75
CA LEU A 33 3.94 -1.33 -32.69
C LEU A 33 2.81 -2.32 -32.36
N PHE A 34 2.56 -3.28 -33.27
CA PHE A 34 1.50 -4.29 -33.19
C PHE A 34 1.97 -5.74 -33.37
N ASP A 35 3.28 -6.02 -33.41
CA ASP A 35 3.76 -7.39 -33.19
C ASP A 35 3.76 -7.63 -31.68
N THR A 36 2.57 -7.68 -31.10
CA THR A 36 2.39 -8.00 -29.69
C THR A 36 2.78 -9.47 -29.45
N PRO A 37 3.50 -9.79 -28.36
CA PRO A 37 3.71 -11.18 -27.97
C PRO A 37 2.35 -11.85 -27.79
N LYS A 38 2.01 -12.77 -28.68
CA LYS A 38 0.75 -13.51 -28.59
C LYS A 38 0.96 -14.76 -27.76
N PHE A 39 0.11 -14.93 -26.76
CA PHE A 39 -0.09 -16.23 -26.15
C PHE A 39 -0.67 -17.16 -27.22
N HIS A 40 0.03 -18.27 -27.49
CA HIS A 40 -0.43 -19.32 -28.41
C HIS A 40 -1.17 -20.43 -27.68
N GLU A 41 -0.89 -20.59 -26.38
CA GLU A 41 -1.46 -21.61 -25.50
C GLU A 41 -2.03 -20.96 -24.24
N GLY A 42 -2.97 -21.64 -23.60
CA GLY A 42 -3.51 -21.23 -22.30
C GLY A 42 -2.50 -21.44 -21.17
N GLN A 43 -2.81 -20.89 -20.01
CA GLN A 43 -2.00 -21.06 -18.79
C GLN A 43 -2.91 -21.30 -17.59
N ARG A 44 -2.45 -22.12 -16.65
CA ARG A 44 -3.06 -22.25 -15.34
C ARG A 44 -2.56 -21.13 -14.43
N LEU A 45 -3.47 -20.29 -13.93
CA LEU A 45 -3.16 -19.11 -13.11
C LEU A 45 -4.12 -19.01 -11.92
N GLY A 46 -3.59 -19.08 -10.69
CA GLY A 46 -4.36 -19.07 -9.46
C GLY A 46 -5.43 -20.17 -9.43
N GLY A 47 -5.04 -21.37 -9.88
CA GLY A 47 -5.93 -22.53 -9.97
C GLY A 47 -6.88 -22.60 -11.15
N GLN A 48 -6.91 -21.57 -12.00
CA GLN A 48 -7.85 -21.48 -13.12
C GLN A 48 -7.14 -21.68 -14.46
N GLU A 49 -7.75 -22.47 -15.34
CA GLU A 49 -7.30 -22.58 -16.74
C GLU A 49 -7.75 -21.34 -17.53
N VAL A 50 -6.78 -20.56 -18.01
CA VAL A 50 -7.02 -19.33 -18.77
C VAL A 50 -6.62 -19.54 -20.22
N SER A 51 -7.53 -19.26 -21.15
CA SER A 51 -7.27 -19.42 -22.58
C SER A 51 -6.26 -18.39 -23.13
N ALA A 52 -5.53 -18.78 -24.17
CA ALA A 52 -4.67 -17.88 -24.94
C ALA A 52 -5.42 -16.62 -25.44
N ALA A 53 -6.68 -16.78 -25.87
CA ALA A 53 -7.52 -15.67 -26.32
C ALA A 53 -7.80 -14.66 -25.20
N THR A 54 -8.09 -15.15 -23.98
CA THR A 54 -8.29 -14.31 -22.80
C THR A 54 -7.01 -13.56 -22.44
N LEU A 55 -5.85 -14.23 -22.46
CA LEU A 55 -4.57 -13.60 -22.15
C LEU A 55 -4.17 -12.54 -23.19
N ASN A 56 -4.42 -12.79 -24.47
CA ASN A 56 -4.19 -11.81 -25.55
C ASN A 56 -5.12 -10.59 -25.43
N LEU A 57 -6.40 -10.80 -25.11
CA LEU A 57 -7.31 -9.67 -24.83
C LEU A 57 -6.83 -8.88 -23.60
N GLY A 58 -6.39 -9.57 -22.55
CA GLY A 58 -5.87 -8.95 -21.33
C GLY A 58 -4.60 -8.14 -21.58
N HIS A 59 -3.70 -8.65 -22.43
CA HIS A 59 -2.52 -7.94 -22.91
C HIS A 59 -2.93 -6.63 -23.59
N ASP A 60 -3.85 -6.68 -24.55
CA ASP A 60 -4.29 -5.48 -25.29
C ASP A 60 -4.91 -4.42 -24.37
N VAL A 61 -5.75 -4.85 -23.41
CA VAL A 61 -6.34 -3.98 -22.38
C VAL A 61 -5.24 -3.39 -21.48
N TYR A 62 -4.27 -4.20 -21.04
CA TYR A 62 -3.16 -3.75 -20.21
C TYR A 62 -2.30 -2.70 -20.92
N THR A 63 -1.91 -2.97 -22.16
CA THR A 63 -1.10 -2.05 -22.97
C THR A 63 -1.80 -0.71 -23.16
N LEU A 64 -3.12 -0.73 -23.39
CA LEU A 64 -3.89 0.49 -23.64
C LEU A 64 -4.11 1.33 -22.38
N TYR A 65 -4.36 0.70 -21.23
CA TYR A 65 -4.85 1.41 -20.04
C TYR A 65 -3.92 1.38 -18.83
N CYS A 66 -3.08 0.35 -18.70
CA CYS A 66 -2.34 0.07 -17.46
C CYS A 66 -0.83 0.30 -17.61
N GLN A 67 -0.26 -0.05 -18.78
CA GLN A 67 1.18 -0.08 -19.05
C GLN A 67 1.86 1.28 -18.81
N THR A 68 1.19 2.39 -19.12
CA THR A 68 1.74 3.75 -18.96
C THR A 68 2.17 4.04 -17.51
N CYS A 69 1.46 3.46 -16.53
CA CYS A 69 1.79 3.58 -15.11
C CYS A 69 2.55 2.34 -14.59
N HIS A 70 2.05 1.14 -14.90
CA HIS A 70 2.56 -0.12 -14.34
C HIS A 70 3.76 -0.71 -15.08
N GLY A 71 4.16 -0.14 -16.22
CA GLY A 71 5.30 -0.59 -17.02
C GLY A 71 4.96 -1.78 -17.92
N GLU A 72 5.71 -1.95 -19.00
CA GLU A 72 5.53 -3.07 -19.94
C GLU A 72 5.81 -4.42 -19.26
N ALA A 73 6.79 -4.47 -18.36
CA ALA A 73 7.16 -5.65 -17.60
C ALA A 73 6.34 -5.82 -16.29
N GLY A 74 5.31 -5.00 -16.07
CA GLY A 74 4.52 -5.03 -14.83
C GLY A 74 5.28 -4.62 -13.57
N ASP A 75 6.40 -3.88 -13.71
CA ASP A 75 7.34 -3.57 -12.64
C ASP A 75 7.05 -2.24 -11.89
N GLY A 76 5.94 -1.59 -12.22
CA GLY A 76 5.56 -0.28 -11.68
C GLY A 76 6.40 0.88 -12.24
N ARG A 77 7.20 0.66 -13.30
CA ARG A 77 8.12 1.66 -13.88
C ARG A 77 7.65 2.16 -15.25
N GLY A 78 6.35 2.35 -15.41
CA GLY A 78 5.80 2.97 -16.62
C GLY A 78 6.30 4.41 -16.80
N PRO A 79 6.27 4.96 -18.03
CA PRO A 79 6.81 6.28 -18.34
C PRO A 79 6.23 7.42 -17.51
N THR A 80 5.03 7.27 -16.94
CA THR A 80 4.41 8.28 -16.06
C THR A 80 4.61 8.01 -14.56
N SER A 81 5.25 6.91 -14.18
CA SER A 81 5.35 6.50 -12.77
C SER A 81 6.33 7.36 -11.95
N ALA A 82 7.23 8.08 -12.63
CA ALA A 82 8.17 9.00 -12.00
C ALA A 82 7.44 10.07 -11.18
N GLY A 83 7.79 10.18 -9.89
CA GLY A 83 7.19 11.16 -8.96
C GLY A 83 5.86 10.73 -8.34
N MET A 84 5.23 9.63 -8.77
CA MET A 84 4.01 9.12 -8.12
C MET A 84 4.31 8.61 -6.71
N ARG A 85 3.49 9.03 -5.74
CA ARG A 85 3.61 8.64 -4.33
C ARG A 85 2.22 8.23 -3.80
N PRO A 86 1.98 6.95 -3.49
CA PRO A 86 2.91 5.82 -3.66
C PRO A 86 3.20 5.50 -5.15
N PRO A 87 4.32 4.81 -5.46
CA PRO A 87 4.56 4.31 -6.81
C PRO A 87 3.47 3.31 -7.27
N PRO A 88 3.23 3.16 -8.59
CA PRO A 88 2.40 2.09 -9.12
C PRO A 88 2.85 0.71 -8.65
N ARG A 89 1.92 -0.23 -8.51
CA ARG A 89 2.21 -1.60 -8.04
C ARG A 89 3.15 -2.33 -9.01
N ASP A 90 4.20 -2.93 -8.45
CA ASP A 90 4.99 -3.98 -9.10
C ASP A 90 4.25 -5.32 -8.93
N PHE A 91 3.86 -5.93 -10.04
CA PHE A 91 3.06 -7.17 -10.06
C PHE A 91 3.91 -8.43 -10.03
N ARG A 92 5.22 -8.34 -10.34
CA ARG A 92 6.15 -9.47 -10.42
C ARG A 92 6.33 -10.27 -9.11
N PRO A 93 6.25 -9.67 -7.90
CA PRO A 93 6.29 -10.45 -6.66
C PRO A 93 4.93 -11.11 -6.30
N ALA A 94 3.87 -10.85 -7.08
CA ALA A 94 2.49 -11.20 -6.74
C ALA A 94 2.06 -10.76 -5.33
N GLN A 95 2.53 -9.58 -4.88
CA GLN A 95 2.23 -9.04 -3.57
C GLN A 95 1.27 -7.86 -3.66
N PHE A 96 0.03 -8.05 -3.18
CA PHE A 96 -1.05 -7.07 -3.28
C PHE A 96 -1.47 -6.52 -1.92
N LYS A 97 -1.55 -5.19 -1.81
CA LYS A 97 -1.84 -4.48 -0.54
C LYS A 97 -3.25 -4.72 0.00
N PHE A 98 -4.22 -4.85 -0.90
CA PHE A 98 -5.64 -4.95 -0.55
C PHE A 98 -6.24 -6.24 -1.13
N GLY A 99 -5.56 -7.35 -0.87
CA GLY A 99 -5.90 -8.66 -1.43
C GLY A 99 -7.07 -9.38 -0.77
N GLY A 100 -7.57 -8.87 0.37
CA GLY A 100 -8.65 -9.51 1.14
C GLY A 100 -8.28 -10.86 1.75
N VAL A 101 -6.98 -11.19 1.78
CA VAL A 101 -6.38 -12.42 2.31
C VAL A 101 -5.25 -12.03 3.28
N PRO A 102 -4.82 -12.93 4.18
CA PRO A 102 -3.66 -12.67 5.05
C PRO A 102 -2.41 -12.23 4.26
N VAL A 103 -1.60 -11.36 4.85
CA VAL A 103 -0.36 -10.86 4.23
C VAL A 103 0.53 -12.03 3.77
N GLY A 104 0.86 -12.02 2.48
CA GLY A 104 1.75 -13.01 1.84
C GLY A 104 1.03 -13.98 0.91
N GLU A 105 -0.26 -14.21 1.13
CA GLU A 105 -1.09 -15.07 0.28
C GLU A 105 -1.50 -14.38 -1.03
N LEU A 106 -1.78 -15.19 -2.05
CA LEU A 106 -2.27 -14.68 -3.33
C LEU A 106 -3.74 -14.22 -3.20
N PRO A 107 -4.10 -13.03 -3.69
CA PRO A 107 -5.47 -12.56 -3.65
C PRO A 107 -6.37 -13.34 -4.60
N ARG A 108 -7.68 -13.30 -4.36
CA ARG A 108 -8.68 -13.81 -5.30
C ARG A 108 -9.03 -12.77 -6.34
N ASP A 109 -9.61 -13.23 -7.44
CA ASP A 109 -10.00 -12.37 -8.57
C ASP A 109 -10.98 -11.29 -8.14
N GLU A 110 -11.91 -11.62 -7.25
CA GLU A 110 -12.92 -10.68 -6.76
C GLU A 110 -12.30 -9.49 -6.02
N ALA A 111 -11.21 -9.71 -5.27
CA ALA A 111 -10.50 -8.65 -4.56
C ALA A 111 -9.74 -7.73 -5.52
N LEU A 112 -9.08 -8.32 -6.55
CA LEU A 112 -8.39 -7.53 -7.57
C LEU A 112 -9.37 -6.78 -8.47
N ASP A 113 -10.49 -7.40 -8.78
CA ASP A 113 -11.58 -6.81 -9.54
C ASP A 113 -12.21 -5.62 -8.83
N HIS A 114 -12.44 -5.73 -7.52
CA HIS A 114 -12.88 -4.61 -6.69
C HIS A 114 -11.92 -3.40 -6.80
N ILE A 115 -10.60 -3.62 -6.81
CA ILE A 115 -9.62 -2.55 -7.00
C ILE A 115 -9.73 -1.93 -8.40
N LEU A 116 -9.96 -2.72 -9.46
CA LEU A 116 -10.16 -2.17 -10.80
C LEU A 116 -11.43 -1.32 -10.88
N VAL A 117 -12.53 -1.81 -10.31
CA VAL A 117 -13.84 -1.13 -10.38
C VAL A 117 -13.85 0.16 -9.55
N HIS A 118 -13.24 0.15 -8.36
CA HIS A 118 -13.33 1.28 -7.42
C HIS A 118 -12.08 2.16 -7.37
N GLY A 119 -10.97 1.70 -7.94
CA GLY A 119 -9.67 2.35 -7.82
C GLY A 119 -9.13 2.31 -6.38
N LEU A 120 -8.10 3.12 -6.13
CA LEU A 120 -7.53 3.34 -4.80
C LEU A 120 -7.51 4.84 -4.49
N ALA A 121 -8.38 5.25 -3.56
CA ALA A 121 -8.58 6.66 -3.23
C ALA A 121 -7.27 7.34 -2.78
N GLY A 122 -7.06 8.58 -3.22
CA GLY A 122 -5.83 9.34 -2.93
C GLY A 122 -4.60 8.84 -3.69
N THR A 123 -4.77 8.02 -4.73
CA THR A 123 -3.70 7.60 -5.64
C THR A 123 -4.11 7.81 -7.10
N PRO A 124 -3.17 7.75 -8.06
CA PRO A 124 -3.49 7.75 -9.50
C PRO A 124 -4.18 6.48 -10.01
N MET A 125 -4.38 5.45 -9.17
CA MET A 125 -5.14 4.25 -9.55
C MET A 125 -6.64 4.58 -9.51
N LEU A 126 -7.15 5.10 -10.62
CA LEU A 126 -8.56 5.47 -10.77
C LEU A 126 -9.47 4.24 -10.86
N ALA A 127 -10.76 4.47 -10.68
CA ALA A 127 -11.80 3.52 -11.02
C ALA A 127 -11.87 3.32 -12.54
N TRP A 128 -12.00 2.07 -12.99
CA TRP A 128 -12.04 1.70 -14.40
C TRP A 128 -13.41 1.11 -14.77
N ASP A 129 -14.12 1.82 -15.64
CA ASP A 129 -15.38 1.36 -16.25
C ASP A 129 -15.11 0.50 -17.50
N LEU A 130 -14.48 -0.66 -17.27
CA LEU A 130 -14.20 -1.65 -18.31
C LEU A 130 -15.32 -2.71 -18.34
N PRO A 131 -15.70 -3.22 -19.53
CA PRO A 131 -16.62 -4.35 -19.63
C PRO A 131 -16.13 -5.55 -18.79
N PRO A 132 -17.03 -6.32 -18.15
CA PRO A 132 -16.62 -7.44 -17.27
C PRO A 132 -15.65 -8.43 -17.92
N GLN A 133 -15.82 -8.70 -19.22
CA GLN A 133 -14.91 -9.57 -19.97
C GLN A 133 -13.49 -8.99 -20.09
N GLN A 134 -13.36 -7.67 -20.29
CA GLN A 134 -12.06 -7.00 -20.37
C GLN A 134 -11.41 -6.91 -18.98
N ARG A 135 -12.18 -6.65 -17.92
CA ARG A 135 -11.67 -6.69 -16.54
C ARG A 135 -11.13 -8.06 -16.18
N HIS A 136 -11.91 -9.12 -16.43
CA HIS A 136 -11.44 -10.48 -16.21
C HIS A 136 -10.17 -10.78 -17.01
N ALA A 137 -10.13 -10.40 -18.30
CA ALA A 137 -8.97 -10.64 -19.16
C ALA A 137 -7.71 -9.93 -18.66
N VAL A 138 -7.80 -8.64 -18.32
CA VAL A 138 -6.63 -7.88 -17.81
C VAL A 138 -6.16 -8.40 -16.46
N LEU A 139 -7.09 -8.85 -15.58
CA LEU A 139 -6.72 -9.51 -14.32
C LEU A 139 -5.92 -10.78 -14.56
N GLN A 140 -6.37 -11.65 -15.48
CA GLN A 140 -5.61 -12.86 -15.80
C GLN A 140 -4.25 -12.53 -16.43
N TYR A 141 -4.18 -11.52 -17.31
CA TYR A 141 -2.92 -11.08 -17.88
C TYR A 141 -1.95 -10.54 -16.81
N ILE A 142 -2.42 -9.77 -15.83
CA ILE A 142 -1.59 -9.27 -14.71
C ILE A 142 -0.96 -10.43 -13.93
N LYS A 143 -1.67 -11.55 -13.76
CA LYS A 143 -1.12 -12.73 -13.08
C LYS A 143 0.08 -13.35 -13.83
N THR A 144 0.20 -13.13 -15.15
CA THR A 144 1.33 -13.67 -15.94
C THR A 144 2.69 -13.06 -15.57
N PHE A 145 2.71 -11.92 -14.88
CA PHE A 145 3.96 -11.27 -14.45
C PHE A 145 4.69 -12.00 -13.31
N ALA A 146 4.05 -12.97 -12.64
CA ALA A 146 4.63 -13.66 -11.50
C ALA A 146 4.39 -15.18 -11.57
N GLU A 147 5.47 -15.96 -11.47
CA GLU A 147 5.43 -17.42 -11.54
C GLU A 147 4.58 -18.06 -10.44
N ARG A 148 4.51 -17.41 -9.27
CA ARG A 148 3.68 -17.86 -8.13
C ARG A 148 2.24 -18.19 -8.53
N TRP A 149 1.66 -17.46 -9.47
CA TRP A 149 0.30 -17.75 -9.93
C TRP A 149 0.16 -19.10 -10.65
N ARG A 150 1.23 -19.66 -11.19
CA ARG A 150 1.18 -20.97 -11.86
C ARG A 150 1.24 -22.14 -10.87
N GLU A 151 1.87 -21.90 -9.72
CA GLU A 151 2.20 -22.93 -8.73
C GLU A 151 1.27 -22.90 -7.50
N GLU A 152 0.84 -21.70 -7.10
CA GLU A 152 0.07 -21.46 -5.89
C GLU A 152 -1.42 -21.19 -6.19
N GLU A 153 -2.26 -21.54 -5.24
CA GLU A 153 -3.68 -21.21 -5.22
C GLU A 153 -3.93 -19.93 -4.42
N PRO A 154 -4.99 -19.15 -4.72
CA PRO A 154 -5.38 -18.02 -3.90
C PRO A 154 -5.65 -18.40 -2.43
N GLY A 155 -5.31 -17.47 -1.55
CA GLY A 155 -5.50 -17.57 -0.12
C GLY A 155 -6.96 -17.69 0.32
N SER A 156 -7.13 -17.95 1.62
CA SER A 156 -8.46 -17.90 2.24
C SER A 156 -8.84 -16.44 2.49
N PRO A 157 -10.05 -16.01 2.08
CA PRO A 157 -10.50 -14.65 2.36
C PRO A 157 -10.54 -14.40 3.86
N ILE A 158 -10.30 -13.15 4.26
CA ILE A 158 -10.55 -12.72 5.63
C ILE A 158 -12.05 -12.78 5.89
N ASP A 159 -12.45 -13.68 6.77
CA ASP A 159 -13.81 -13.76 7.29
C ASP A 159 -14.15 -12.51 8.08
N VAL A 160 -15.35 -11.98 7.85
CA VAL A 160 -15.89 -10.83 8.57
C VAL A 160 -17.04 -11.37 9.43
N PRO A 161 -16.81 -11.62 10.73
CA PRO A 161 -17.85 -12.10 11.63
C PRO A 161 -18.88 -11.00 11.87
N ASP A 162 -20.05 -11.38 12.38
CA ASP A 162 -21.09 -10.42 12.76
C ASP A 162 -20.54 -9.40 13.77
N ASP A 163 -20.84 -8.12 13.55
CA ASP A 163 -20.43 -7.03 14.44
C ASP A 163 -21.11 -7.14 15.83
N PRO A 164 -20.37 -7.47 16.90
CA PRO A 164 -20.92 -7.59 18.25
C PRO A 164 -21.30 -6.23 18.86
N TRP A 165 -20.89 -5.13 18.21
CA TRP A 165 -21.18 -3.76 18.62
C TRP A 165 -22.32 -3.13 17.84
N ARG A 166 -23.05 -3.90 17.03
CA ARG A 166 -24.19 -3.39 16.26
C ARG A 166 -25.18 -2.65 17.20
N GLY A 167 -25.41 -1.37 16.92
CA GLY A 167 -26.27 -0.50 17.74
C GLY A 167 -25.60 0.11 18.99
N ARG A 168 -24.33 -0.20 19.24
CA ARG A 168 -23.50 0.27 20.38
C ARG A 168 -22.16 0.87 19.92
N SER A 169 -22.14 1.53 18.76
CA SER A 169 -20.90 2.09 18.18
C SER A 169 -20.16 3.04 19.11
N ALA A 170 -20.85 3.80 19.95
CA ALA A 170 -20.19 4.69 20.93
C ALA A 170 -19.34 3.91 21.94
N GLU A 171 -19.83 2.77 22.45
CA GLU A 171 -19.05 1.89 23.34
C GLU A 171 -17.87 1.25 22.59
N ALA A 172 -18.10 0.85 21.33
CA ALA A 172 -17.09 0.27 20.46
C ALA A 172 -15.93 1.25 20.21
N ILE A 173 -16.26 2.52 19.94
CA ILE A 173 -15.28 3.59 19.73
C ILE A 173 -14.40 3.76 20.97
N GLU A 174 -14.98 3.75 22.19
CA GLU A 174 -14.19 3.86 23.42
C GLU A 174 -13.25 2.66 23.64
N VAL A 175 -13.66 1.45 23.26
CA VAL A 175 -12.79 0.26 23.29
C VAL A 175 -11.71 0.33 22.23
N GLY A 176 -12.08 0.65 20.98
CA GLY A 176 -11.17 0.80 19.86
C GLY A 176 -10.13 1.89 20.08
N LYS A 177 -10.53 2.99 20.74
CA LYS A 177 -9.62 4.05 21.19
C LYS A 177 -8.52 3.49 22.08
N ARG A 178 -8.82 2.60 23.03
CA ARG A 178 -7.78 2.00 23.88
C ARG A 178 -6.83 1.12 23.08
N ILE A 179 -7.39 0.24 22.25
CA ILE A 179 -6.61 -0.67 21.39
C ILE A 179 -5.69 0.11 20.45
N TYR A 180 -6.15 1.24 19.92
CA TYR A 180 -5.40 2.08 19.01
C TYR A 180 -4.22 2.81 19.69
N HIS A 181 -4.40 3.35 20.90
CA HIS A 181 -3.39 4.24 21.52
C HIS A 181 -2.42 3.56 22.48
N LEU A 182 -2.83 2.43 23.05
CA LEU A 182 -2.07 1.69 24.06
C LEU A 182 -1.44 0.45 23.43
N ALA A 183 -0.32 0.00 23.99
CA ALA A 183 0.35 -1.22 23.61
C ALA A 183 0.47 -2.15 24.82
N GLY A 184 0.25 -3.44 24.63
CA GLY A 184 0.30 -4.43 25.70
C GLY A 184 -1.03 -5.16 25.88
N VAL A 185 -1.41 -5.43 27.13
CA VAL A 185 -2.61 -6.21 27.46
C VAL A 185 -3.45 -5.46 28.48
N GLU A 186 -4.74 -5.28 28.18
CA GLU A 186 -5.77 -4.88 29.14
C GLU A 186 -6.33 -6.16 29.80
N ASN A 187 -6.36 -6.20 31.13
CA ASN A 187 -6.95 -7.30 31.89
C ASN A 187 -8.34 -6.91 32.43
N ASP A 188 -9.21 -7.90 32.59
CA ASP A 188 -10.48 -7.75 33.32
C ASP A 188 -10.23 -7.61 34.86
N PRO A 189 -11.25 -7.27 35.66
CA PRO A 189 -11.13 -7.18 37.12
C PRO A 189 -10.66 -8.47 37.80
N GLU A 190 -10.89 -9.61 37.17
CA GLU A 190 -10.48 -10.94 37.62
C GLU A 190 -9.01 -11.26 37.25
N GLY A 191 -8.36 -10.41 36.47
CA GLY A 191 -6.97 -10.53 36.04
C GLY A 191 -6.76 -11.36 34.76
N ASN A 192 -7.82 -11.74 34.06
CA ASN A 192 -7.72 -12.41 32.77
C ASN A 192 -7.49 -11.40 31.64
N MET A 193 -6.77 -11.83 30.60
CA MET A 193 -6.57 -11.03 29.40
C MET A 193 -7.91 -10.72 28.73
N LYS A 194 -8.25 -9.43 28.64
CA LYS A 194 -9.47 -8.95 28.00
C LYS A 194 -9.21 -8.50 26.57
N TYR A 195 -8.25 -7.59 26.37
CA TYR A 195 -7.87 -7.10 25.05
C TYR A 195 -6.35 -7.03 24.89
N VAL A 196 -5.89 -7.43 23.70
CA VAL A 196 -4.56 -7.06 23.21
C VAL A 196 -4.64 -5.65 22.64
N LEU A 197 -3.78 -4.77 23.13
CA LEU A 197 -3.72 -3.36 22.73
C LEU A 197 -2.64 -3.21 21.65
N ALA A 198 -3.04 -2.74 20.47
CA ALA A 198 -2.24 -2.81 19.24
C ALA A 198 -1.23 -1.66 19.08
N GLY A 199 -1.46 -0.52 19.74
CA GLY A 199 -0.54 0.62 19.70
C GLY A 199 -0.39 1.23 18.30
N CYS A 200 -1.46 1.24 17.51
CA CYS A 200 -1.50 1.80 16.16
C CYS A 200 -0.98 3.25 16.08
N SER A 201 -1.16 4.04 17.16
CA SER A 201 -0.67 5.41 17.28
C SER A 201 0.87 5.55 17.33
N ASN A 202 1.62 4.44 17.35
CA ASN A 202 3.08 4.46 17.20
C ASN A 202 3.51 4.66 15.74
N CYS A 203 2.59 4.42 14.79
CA CYS A 203 2.84 4.60 13.36
C CYS A 203 1.90 5.64 12.73
N HIS A 204 0.64 5.65 13.15
CA HIS A 204 -0.35 6.61 12.72
C HIS A 204 -0.46 7.78 13.72
N PRO A 205 -1.00 8.94 13.31
CA PRO A 205 -1.26 10.04 14.25
C PRO A 205 -2.12 9.59 15.44
N SER A 206 -1.89 10.19 16.59
CA SER A 206 -2.57 9.81 17.83
C SER A 206 -3.98 10.37 17.96
N TYR A 207 -4.40 11.43 17.26
CA TYR A 207 -5.76 12.00 17.35
C TYR A 207 -6.31 12.36 18.74
N ILE A 208 -5.50 12.25 19.80
CA ILE A 208 -5.85 12.55 21.20
C ILE A 208 -4.73 13.34 21.84
N THR A 209 -5.03 14.13 22.86
CA THR A 209 -4.00 14.92 23.55
C THR A 209 -3.03 14.02 24.32
N ARG A 210 -1.83 14.53 24.62
CA ARG A 210 -0.86 13.80 25.45
C ARG A 210 -1.44 13.49 26.83
N ALA A 211 -2.13 14.47 27.43
CA ALA A 211 -2.80 14.32 28.72
C ALA A 211 -3.81 13.17 28.69
N GLU A 212 -4.60 13.07 27.62
CA GLU A 212 -5.56 11.99 27.45
C GLU A 212 -4.87 10.62 27.29
N ARG A 213 -3.79 10.52 26.51
CA ARG A 213 -3.04 9.25 26.38
C ARG A 213 -2.47 8.78 27.71
N VAL A 214 -1.92 9.70 28.51
CA VAL A 214 -1.42 9.40 29.86
C VAL A 214 -2.56 8.92 30.77
N ALA A 215 -3.71 9.60 30.75
CA ALA A 215 -4.87 9.21 31.53
C ALA A 215 -5.39 7.80 31.14
N LEU A 216 -5.44 7.50 29.84
CA LEU A 216 -5.80 6.16 29.35
C LEU A 216 -4.81 5.09 29.83
N SER A 217 -3.51 5.32 29.67
CA SER A 217 -2.47 4.38 30.12
C SER A 217 -2.55 4.13 31.63
N GLN A 218 -2.66 5.21 32.42
CA GLN A 218 -2.77 5.09 33.87
C GLN A 218 -4.02 4.31 34.29
N ARG A 219 -5.16 4.54 33.61
CA ARG A 219 -6.43 3.89 33.93
C ARG A 219 -6.44 2.40 33.59
N TYR A 220 -5.88 2.01 32.45
CA TYR A 220 -6.04 0.64 31.93
C TYR A 220 -4.80 -0.25 32.09
N LEU A 221 -3.62 0.35 32.25
CA LEU A 221 -2.35 -0.37 32.42
C LEU A 221 -1.70 -0.13 33.79
N GLY A 222 -2.27 0.76 34.62
CA GLY A 222 -1.76 1.06 35.96
C GLY A 222 -0.43 1.84 35.98
N ALA A 223 0.09 2.21 34.82
CA ALA A 223 1.33 2.96 34.67
C ALA A 223 1.21 4.03 33.57
N PRO A 224 1.91 5.16 33.69
CA PRO A 224 2.09 6.06 32.55
C PRO A 224 2.81 5.32 31.41
N PRO A 225 2.68 5.77 30.15
CA PRO A 225 3.39 5.14 29.03
C PRO A 225 4.89 5.08 29.36
N ALA A 226 5.49 3.89 29.27
CA ALA A 226 6.88 3.64 29.70
C ALA A 226 7.93 4.53 29.00
N ALA A 227 7.54 5.22 27.92
CA ALA A 227 8.33 6.23 27.26
C ALA A 227 7.44 7.43 26.88
N MET A 228 7.39 8.46 27.74
CA MET A 228 7.00 9.81 27.31
C MET A 228 8.03 10.38 26.30
N ALA A 229 9.25 9.84 26.32
CA ALA A 229 10.35 10.08 25.39
C ALA A 229 10.00 9.79 23.92
N ASP A 230 9.28 8.69 23.67
CA ASP A 230 8.92 8.23 22.33
C ASP A 230 7.70 9.00 21.76
N LEU A 231 7.26 10.07 22.44
CA LEU A 231 6.06 10.84 22.14
C LEU A 231 6.33 12.21 21.48
N GLU A 232 7.57 12.48 21.06
CA GLU A 232 7.94 13.80 20.51
C GLU A 232 7.10 14.20 19.30
N ASP A 233 6.78 13.27 18.38
CA ASP A 233 5.94 13.52 17.18
C ASP A 233 4.75 12.55 17.07
N MET A 234 3.91 12.48 18.11
CA MET A 234 2.70 11.64 18.13
C MET A 234 1.61 12.02 17.12
N TYR A 235 1.68 13.22 16.54
CA TYR A 235 0.59 13.80 15.77
C TYR A 235 0.84 13.77 14.27
N ARG A 236 1.98 13.23 13.85
CA ARG A 236 2.29 12.96 12.46
C ARG A 236 2.47 11.47 12.24
N PRO A 237 2.15 10.95 11.04
CA PRO A 237 2.50 9.60 10.70
C PRO A 237 4.02 9.43 10.69
N SER A 238 4.52 8.31 11.19
CA SER A 238 5.96 8.02 11.15
C SER A 238 6.37 7.37 9.83
N LEU A 239 7.51 7.78 9.27
CA LEU A 239 8.04 7.22 8.02
C LEU A 239 8.34 5.72 8.19
N LYS A 240 7.90 4.92 7.22
CA LYS A 240 8.14 3.48 7.16
C LYS A 240 8.75 3.10 5.82
N ALA A 241 9.69 2.16 5.85
CA ALA A 241 10.17 1.53 4.64
C ALA A 241 9.00 0.82 3.92
N SER A 242 8.98 0.95 2.60
CA SER A 242 8.05 0.21 1.75
C SER A 242 8.77 -0.91 1.00
N GLU A 243 8.00 -1.72 0.29
CA GLU A 243 8.51 -2.75 -0.60
C GLU A 243 9.19 -2.20 -1.87
N TYR A 244 9.01 -0.91 -2.17
CA TYR A 244 9.48 -0.31 -3.41
C TYR A 244 10.95 0.13 -3.33
N ASN A 245 11.72 -0.22 -4.35
CA ASN A 245 13.12 0.22 -4.50
C ASN A 245 13.30 1.06 -5.76
N ALA A 246 13.87 2.25 -5.60
CA ALA A 246 14.25 3.16 -6.68
C ALA A 246 15.79 3.20 -6.77
N GLY A 247 16.36 2.33 -7.60
CA GLY A 247 17.81 2.12 -7.64
C GLY A 247 18.31 1.54 -6.33
N ALA A 248 19.28 2.20 -5.69
CA ALA A 248 19.82 1.79 -4.39
C ALA A 248 18.98 2.26 -3.18
N TYR A 249 17.88 3.00 -3.39
CA TYR A 249 17.10 3.60 -2.32
C TYR A 249 15.76 2.87 -2.12
N THR A 250 15.45 2.52 -0.87
CA THR A 250 14.11 2.06 -0.48
C THR A 250 13.19 3.26 -0.32
N VAL A 251 12.07 3.26 -1.04
CA VAL A 251 11.06 4.30 -0.95
C VAL A 251 10.42 4.26 0.43
N GLN A 252 10.37 5.41 1.08
CA GLN A 252 9.67 5.58 2.36
C GLN A 252 8.20 5.94 2.08
N ILE A 253 7.30 5.39 2.87
CA ILE A 253 5.88 5.68 2.84
C ILE A 253 5.42 6.16 4.22
N LEU A 254 4.42 7.03 4.21
CA LEU A 254 3.72 7.43 5.42
C LEU A 254 2.44 6.60 5.55
N PRO A 255 2.15 6.06 6.75
CA PRO A 255 0.81 5.66 7.12
C PRO A 255 -0.19 6.80 6.88
N ILE A 256 -1.43 6.44 6.62
CA ILE A 256 -2.49 7.41 6.37
C ILE A 256 -2.80 8.22 7.64
N ASP A 257 -2.94 9.53 7.46
CA ASP A 257 -3.67 10.41 8.38
C ASP A 257 -5.16 10.40 8.02
N PHE A 258 -6.00 9.83 8.89
CA PHE A 258 -7.43 9.64 8.66
C PHE A 258 -8.21 10.97 8.63
N LEU A 259 -7.67 12.04 9.25
CA LEU A 259 -8.30 13.37 9.23
C LEU A 259 -8.00 14.15 7.96
N PHE A 260 -6.99 13.73 7.18
CA PHE A 260 -6.52 14.47 6.01
C PHE A 260 -6.63 13.68 4.71
N GLN A 261 -6.27 12.41 4.70
CA GLN A 261 -6.21 11.60 3.47
C GLN A 261 -7.37 10.60 3.41
N PRO A 262 -7.84 10.23 2.21
CA PRO A 262 -8.86 9.21 2.05
C PRO A 262 -8.30 7.80 2.26
N VAL A 263 -9.07 6.91 2.88
CA VAL A 263 -8.72 5.49 2.97
C VAL A 263 -8.74 4.89 1.57
N LYS A 264 -7.61 4.29 1.17
CA LYS A 264 -7.37 3.83 -0.20
C LYS A 264 -8.42 2.83 -0.69
N ASN A 265 -8.79 1.86 0.13
CA ASN A 265 -9.68 0.74 -0.26
C ASN A 265 -11.11 0.89 0.31
N GLY A 266 -11.61 2.13 0.40
CA GLY A 266 -12.97 2.42 0.89
C GLY A 266 -13.09 2.56 2.41
N THR A 267 -14.26 2.99 2.86
CA THR A 267 -14.56 3.30 4.27
C THR A 267 -15.79 2.56 4.81
N GLU A 268 -16.27 1.56 4.08
CA GLU A 268 -17.31 0.66 4.60
C GLU A 268 -16.76 -0.13 5.79
N LEU A 269 -17.58 -0.32 6.82
CA LEU A 269 -17.16 -0.93 8.08
C LEU A 269 -16.50 -2.30 7.87
N GLU A 270 -17.13 -3.17 7.08
CA GLU A 270 -16.58 -4.50 6.76
C GLU A 270 -15.27 -4.42 5.95
N GLY A 271 -15.14 -3.43 5.05
CA GLY A 271 -13.91 -3.22 4.27
C GLY A 271 -12.75 -2.72 5.14
N LEU A 272 -13.03 -1.85 6.11
CA LEU A 272 -12.06 -1.42 7.13
C LEU A 272 -11.65 -2.60 8.00
N TYR A 273 -12.61 -3.41 8.48
CA TYR A 273 -12.33 -4.63 9.24
C TYR A 273 -11.39 -5.56 8.46
N ARG A 274 -11.72 -5.89 7.20
CA ARG A 274 -10.88 -6.76 6.35
C ARG A 274 -9.48 -6.21 6.19
N THR A 275 -9.33 -4.90 5.99
CA THR A 275 -8.02 -4.27 5.82
C THR A 275 -7.18 -4.33 7.11
N ILE A 276 -7.79 -4.06 8.26
CA ILE A 276 -7.09 -4.10 9.56
C ILE A 276 -6.73 -5.55 9.90
N ALA A 277 -7.67 -6.48 9.74
CA ALA A 277 -7.46 -7.90 10.03
C ALA A 277 -6.39 -8.51 9.11
N ALA A 278 -6.45 -8.27 7.80
CA ALA A 278 -5.47 -8.78 6.82
C ALA A 278 -4.06 -8.21 7.02
N GLY A 279 -3.96 -6.93 7.40
CA GLY A 279 -2.76 -6.13 7.23
C GLY A 279 -2.58 -5.63 5.79
N ILE A 280 -1.45 -4.96 5.51
CA ILE A 280 -1.15 -4.40 4.19
C ILE A 280 0.18 -4.97 3.69
N ALA A 281 0.12 -5.92 2.76
CA ALA A 281 1.30 -6.59 2.24
C ALA A 281 2.30 -5.60 1.60
N GLY A 282 3.59 -5.74 1.94
CA GLY A 282 4.64 -4.84 1.47
C GLY A 282 4.71 -3.49 2.21
N ALA A 283 3.78 -3.20 3.11
CA ALA A 283 3.88 -2.09 4.05
C ALA A 283 4.24 -2.59 5.46
N ALA A 284 4.60 -1.67 6.35
CA ALA A 284 4.88 -1.96 7.75
C ALA A 284 3.63 -2.22 8.62
N MET A 285 2.49 -2.57 8.00
CA MET A 285 1.23 -2.85 8.70
C MET A 285 0.96 -4.36 8.68
N PRO A 286 1.18 -5.07 9.81
CA PRO A 286 1.03 -6.52 9.88
C PRO A 286 -0.45 -6.92 9.88
N SER A 287 -0.69 -8.23 9.74
CA SER A 287 -2.00 -8.83 10.06
C SER A 287 -2.28 -8.70 11.55
N TRP A 288 -3.51 -8.31 11.90
CA TRP A 288 -3.99 -8.25 13.28
C TRP A 288 -4.99 -9.36 13.61
N GLN A 289 -5.41 -10.14 12.60
CA GLN A 289 -6.23 -11.32 12.81
C GLN A 289 -5.49 -12.32 13.72
N GLY A 290 -6.19 -12.83 14.73
CA GLY A 290 -5.63 -13.76 15.72
C GLY A 290 -4.71 -13.13 16.76
N ILE A 291 -4.34 -11.85 16.60
CA ILE A 291 -3.60 -11.07 17.62
C ILE A 291 -4.57 -10.27 18.48
N VAL A 292 -5.45 -9.50 17.83
CA VAL A 292 -6.56 -8.80 18.49
C VAL A 292 -7.80 -9.68 18.38
N SER A 293 -8.58 -9.79 19.45
CA SER A 293 -9.85 -10.54 19.44
C SER A 293 -10.83 -9.96 18.41
N GLU A 294 -11.74 -10.77 17.89
CA GLU A 294 -12.74 -10.31 16.89
C GLU A 294 -13.55 -9.11 17.40
N GLU A 295 -13.99 -9.16 18.66
CA GLU A 295 -14.67 -8.04 19.32
C GLU A 295 -13.78 -6.79 19.36
N GLY A 296 -12.49 -6.95 19.67
CA GLY A 296 -11.52 -5.86 19.69
C GLY A 296 -11.21 -5.30 18.30
N LEU A 297 -11.16 -6.14 17.27
CA LEU A 297 -10.99 -5.73 15.87
C LEU A 297 -12.20 -4.93 15.39
N TRP A 298 -13.42 -5.34 15.74
CA TRP A 298 -14.62 -4.55 15.46
C TRP A 298 -14.61 -3.22 16.20
N ALA A 299 -14.24 -3.20 17.48
CA ALA A 299 -14.10 -1.96 18.24
C ALA A 299 -13.08 -0.99 17.61
N LEU A 300 -11.90 -1.50 17.24
CA LEU A 300 -10.87 -0.75 16.52
C LEU A 300 -11.38 -0.24 15.16
N THR A 301 -12.17 -1.04 14.45
CA THR A 301 -12.80 -0.67 13.18
C THR A 301 -13.78 0.48 13.35
N HIS A 302 -14.65 0.44 14.36
CA HIS A 302 -15.55 1.56 14.70
C HIS A 302 -14.77 2.83 15.06
N TYR A 303 -13.67 2.70 15.82
CA TYR A 303 -12.81 3.84 16.14
C TYR A 303 -12.19 4.46 14.87
N VAL A 304 -11.58 3.65 14.00
CA VAL A 304 -11.03 4.14 12.72
C VAL A 304 -12.12 4.76 11.84
N LYS A 305 -13.30 4.13 11.76
CA LYS A 305 -14.45 4.67 11.02
C LYS A 305 -14.82 6.08 11.51
N SER A 306 -14.91 6.29 12.83
CA SER A 306 -15.22 7.59 13.41
C SER A 306 -14.21 8.68 12.99
N LEU A 307 -12.92 8.33 12.90
CA LEU A 307 -11.88 9.26 12.42
C LEU A 307 -12.05 9.58 10.93
N THR A 308 -12.40 8.59 10.11
CA THR A 308 -12.64 8.80 8.67
C THR A 308 -13.87 9.65 8.39
N GLU A 309 -14.88 9.62 9.27
CA GLU A 309 -16.09 10.45 9.18
C GLU A 309 -15.83 11.90 9.60
N LEU A 310 -14.85 12.14 10.48
CA LEU A 310 -14.42 13.49 10.82
C LEU A 310 -13.67 14.18 9.66
N ARG A 311 -13.09 13.43 8.71
CA ARG A 311 -12.25 13.98 7.64
C ARG A 311 -12.93 15.12 6.89
N GLY A 312 -12.24 16.26 6.79
CA GLY A 312 -12.71 17.43 6.05
C GLY A 312 -13.82 18.23 6.75
N THR A 313 -14.21 17.87 7.97
CA THR A 313 -15.15 18.66 8.79
C THR A 313 -14.42 19.77 9.57
N PRO A 314 -15.12 20.83 10.01
CA PRO A 314 -14.56 21.82 10.93
C PRO A 314 -14.04 21.20 12.24
N ALA A 315 -14.66 20.11 12.70
CA ALA A 315 -14.22 19.39 13.90
C ALA A 315 -12.84 18.74 13.72
N ALA A 316 -12.54 18.19 12.54
CA ALA A 316 -11.19 17.66 12.26
C ALA A 316 -10.12 18.77 12.23
N ILE A 317 -10.47 19.96 11.72
CA ILE A 317 -9.55 21.11 11.73
C ILE A 317 -9.28 21.55 13.17
N ALA A 318 -10.34 21.76 13.96
CA ALA A 318 -10.21 22.15 15.37
C ALA A 318 -9.40 21.14 16.18
N LEU A 319 -9.66 19.83 16.00
CA LEU A 319 -8.88 18.77 16.64
C LEU A 319 -7.40 18.86 16.24
N ARG A 320 -7.09 19.03 14.95
CA ARG A 320 -5.70 19.15 14.50
C ARG A 320 -5.01 20.38 15.10
N GLU A 321 -5.70 21.52 15.16
CA GLU A 321 -5.17 22.74 15.77
C GLU A 321 -4.88 22.53 17.27
N GLU A 322 -5.79 21.89 18.00
CA GLU A 322 -5.60 21.54 19.41
C GLU A 322 -4.37 20.65 19.63
N LEU A 323 -4.20 19.61 18.79
CA LEU A 323 -3.07 18.69 18.88
C LEU A 323 -1.75 19.37 18.52
N MET A 324 -1.74 20.27 17.53
CA MET A 324 -0.55 21.03 17.15
C MET A 324 -0.18 22.13 18.16
N ALA A 325 -1.14 22.61 18.95
CA ALA A 325 -0.93 23.63 19.98
C ALA A 325 -0.40 23.06 21.32
N GLN A 326 -0.25 21.74 21.45
CA GLN A 326 0.28 21.11 22.66
C GLN A 326 1.69 21.61 22.97
N ALA A 327 1.98 21.91 24.24
CA ALA A 327 3.29 22.38 24.66
C ALA A 327 4.40 21.37 24.29
N PRO A 328 5.60 21.83 23.89
CA PRO A 328 6.75 20.94 23.68
C PRO A 328 7.03 20.09 24.93
N LEU A 329 7.55 18.87 24.73
CA LEU A 329 8.03 18.10 25.86
C LEU A 329 9.24 18.81 26.49
N PRO A 330 9.42 18.75 27.82
CA PRO A 330 10.69 19.13 28.41
C PRO A 330 11.82 18.32 27.78
N PRO A 331 13.02 18.90 27.59
CA PRO A 331 14.14 18.22 26.96
C PRO A 331 14.47 16.92 27.68
N HIS A 332 14.77 15.88 26.90
CA HIS A 332 15.08 14.56 27.43
C HIS A 332 16.39 14.60 28.23
N ASP A 333 16.32 14.34 29.54
CA ASP A 333 17.50 14.35 30.41
C ASP A 333 18.25 13.02 30.22
N GLU A 334 19.29 13.00 29.37
CA GLU A 334 20.04 11.78 28.98
C GLU A 334 20.53 10.97 30.20
N ASN A 335 20.78 11.64 31.31
CA ASN A 335 21.30 11.07 32.56
C ASN A 335 20.33 10.10 33.28
N THR A 336 19.02 10.17 33.00
CA THR A 336 18.02 9.25 33.61
C THR A 336 17.90 7.91 32.89
N SER A 337 18.37 7.83 31.64
CA SER A 337 18.35 6.59 30.84
C SER A 337 19.48 5.62 31.24
N GLU A 338 20.57 6.14 31.79
CA GLU A 338 21.73 5.35 32.18
C GLU A 338 21.53 4.66 33.54
N ALA A 339 20.86 5.34 34.48
CA ALA A 339 20.45 4.77 35.76
C ALA A 339 19.45 3.61 35.58
N SER A 340 18.48 3.74 34.67
CA SER A 340 17.49 2.69 34.37
C SER A 340 18.08 1.52 33.59
N ARG A 341 19.18 1.71 32.83
CA ARG A 341 19.94 0.62 32.20
C ARG A 341 20.86 -0.12 33.16
N GLN A 342 21.38 0.54 34.19
CA GLN A 342 22.28 -0.08 35.18
C GLN A 342 21.55 -0.97 36.21
N GLU A 343 20.26 -0.75 36.46
CA GLU A 343 19.47 -1.58 37.39
C GLU A 343 19.01 -2.92 36.77
N ALA A 344 19.05 -3.07 35.45
CA ALA A 344 18.77 -4.34 34.77
C ALA A 344 20.00 -5.27 34.77
N LYS A 345 20.37 -5.82 35.93
CA LYS A 345 21.35 -6.92 36.00
C LYS A 345 20.89 -8.11 35.14
N PRO A 346 21.75 -8.71 34.30
CA PRO A 346 21.40 -9.91 33.55
C PRO A 346 21.19 -11.09 34.51
N ARG A 347 20.01 -11.72 34.46
CA ARG A 347 19.78 -13.01 35.13
C ARG A 347 20.83 -14.02 34.63
N ALA A 348 21.51 -14.68 35.56
CA ALA A 348 22.50 -15.70 35.28
C ALA A 348 21.90 -16.82 34.39
N LYS A 349 22.61 -17.16 33.32
CA LYS A 349 22.26 -18.27 32.43
C LYS A 349 22.25 -19.59 33.21
N HIS A 350 21.13 -20.29 33.23
CA HIS A 350 21.07 -21.68 33.67
C HIS A 350 21.88 -22.57 32.71
N PRO A 351 22.77 -23.46 33.19
CA PRO A 351 23.42 -24.43 32.34
C PRO A 351 22.42 -25.55 32.00
N GLY A 352 22.14 -25.75 30.71
CA GLY A 352 21.28 -26.83 30.22
C GLY A 352 21.87 -28.23 30.47
N PRO A 353 21.03 -29.28 30.46
CA PRO A 353 21.46 -30.63 30.81
C PRO A 353 22.37 -31.23 29.72
N ARG A 354 23.48 -31.84 30.15
CA ARG A 354 24.36 -32.62 29.26
C ARG A 354 23.66 -33.90 28.83
N VAL A 355 23.48 -34.07 27.53
CA VAL A 355 23.13 -35.36 26.93
C VAL A 355 24.41 -36.15 26.73
N SER A 356 24.59 -37.21 27.52
CA SER A 356 25.59 -38.26 27.28
C SER A 356 25.03 -39.24 26.23
N ARG A 357 25.77 -39.45 25.13
CA ARG A 357 25.56 -40.60 24.23
C ARG A 357 26.64 -41.65 24.53
N PRO A 358 26.31 -42.95 24.48
CA PRO A 358 27.33 -44.01 24.46
C PRO A 358 28.14 -43.99 23.18
#